data_AF-A0A947CWP3-F1
#
_entry.id   AF-A0A947CWP3-F1
#
_cell.length_a   1.000
_cell.length_b   1.000
_cell.length_c   1.000
_cell.angle_alpha   90.00
_cell.angle_beta   90.00
_cell.angle_gamma   90.00
#
_symmetry.space_group_name_H-M   'P 1'
#
loop_
_entity.id
_entity.type
_entity.pdbx_description
1 polymer ?
#
loop_
_entity_poly.entity_id
_entity_poly.type
_entity_poly.pdbx_seq_one_letter_code
_entity_poly.pdbx_strand_id
1 'polypeptide(L)'
;MLTAILVEGGTAEHRRAFYSGLYRSFLMPTVTSDVDGQFRFADTLGRVEPGQRFFSDMSLWDTYRTVHPLYDLIAPDSAADSVRSLLLMNELGGG
;
A
#
# COMPACT_ATOMS: atom_id res chain seq x y z
N MET A 1 10.76 -0.76 -7.66
CA MET A 1 9.69 -1.64 -7.13
C MET A 1 9.93 -3.09 -7.52
N LEU A 2 9.96 -3.49 -8.79
CA LEU A 2 10.20 -4.91 -9.16
C LEU A 2 11.59 -5.47 -8.79
N THR A 3 12.57 -4.60 -8.53
CA THR A 3 13.89 -4.97 -8.02
C THR A 3 13.92 -5.28 -6.53
N ALA A 4 12.79 -5.13 -5.82
CA ALA A 4 12.71 -5.43 -4.39
C ALA A 4 12.92 -6.93 -4.08
N ILE A 5 12.62 -7.80 -5.04
CA ILE A 5 12.87 -9.24 -4.93
C ILE A 5 13.56 -9.73 -6.21
N LEU A 6 14.76 -10.28 -6.03
CA LEU A 6 15.50 -10.95 -7.09
C LEU A 6 15.34 -12.46 -6.92
N VAL A 7 14.94 -13.14 -7.99
CA VAL A 7 14.73 -14.59 -7.99
C VAL A 7 15.67 -15.26 -8.98
N GLU A 8 16.32 -16.34 -8.54
CA GLU A 8 17.20 -17.17 -9.37
C GLU A 8 16.55 -18.53 -9.66
N GLY A 9 16.88 -19.13 -10.81
CA GLY A 9 16.33 -20.40 -11.25
C GLY A 9 14.94 -20.32 -11.91
N GLY A 10 14.25 -21.46 -11.97
CA GLY A 10 12.94 -21.61 -12.62
C GLY A 10 12.96 -21.52 -14.15
N THR A 11 11.81 -21.80 -14.78
CA THR A 11 11.63 -21.59 -16.22
C THR A 11 11.39 -20.10 -16.52
N ALA A 12 11.52 -19.71 -17.79
CA ALA A 12 11.17 -18.34 -18.21
C ALA A 12 9.69 -18.01 -17.90
N GLU A 13 8.81 -19.01 -17.97
CA GLU A 13 7.40 -18.88 -17.63
C GLU A 13 7.18 -18.62 -16.13
N HIS A 14 7.87 -19.37 -15.26
CA HIS A 14 7.81 -19.13 -13.81
C HIS A 14 8.25 -17.71 -13.45
N ARG A 15 9.35 -17.22 -14.04
CA ARG A 15 9.83 -15.85 -13.80
C ARG A 15 8.82 -14.81 -14.29
N ARG A 16 8.21 -15.02 -15.47
CA ARG A 16 7.15 -14.13 -15.98
C ARG A 16 5.95 -14.10 -15.05
N ALA A 17 5.47 -15.26 -14.59
CA ALA A 17 4.36 -15.35 -13.65
C ALA A 17 4.67 -14.65 -12.33
N PHE A 18 5.87 -14.89 -11.77
CA PHE A 18 6.34 -14.25 -10.53
C PHE A 18 6.35 -12.73 -10.64
N TYR A 19 7.06 -12.18 -11.63
CA TYR A 19 7.15 -10.72 -11.78
C TYR A 19 5.82 -10.07 -12.19
N SER A 20 4.95 -10.79 -12.90
CA SER A 20 3.58 -10.31 -13.15
C SER A 20 2.74 -10.26 -11.86
N GLY A 21 2.90 -11.25 -10.97
CA GLY A 21 2.26 -11.27 -9.66
C GLY A 21 2.79 -10.15 -8.76
N LEU A 22 4.11 -9.97 -8.69
CA LEU A 22 4.76 -8.90 -7.95
C LEU A 22 4.38 -7.51 -8.47
N TYR A 23 4.26 -7.34 -9.79
CA TYR A 23 3.73 -6.11 -10.37
C TYR A 23 2.30 -5.83 -9.87
N ARG A 24 1.44 -6.85 -9.91
CA ARG A 24 0.03 -6.73 -9.48
C ARG A 24 -0.11 -6.43 -8.00
N SER A 25 0.79 -6.95 -7.15
CA SER A 25 0.73 -6.61 -5.73
C SER A 25 0.88 -5.10 -5.52
N PHE A 26 1.77 -4.43 -6.28
CA PHE A 26 2.01 -2.98 -6.18
C PHE A 26 0.92 -2.07 -6.79
N LEU A 27 -0.18 -2.62 -7.32
CA LEU A 27 -1.26 -1.79 -7.86
C LEU A 27 -2.15 -1.19 -6.77
N MET A 28 -2.13 -1.75 -5.55
CA MET A 28 -2.89 -1.26 -4.40
C MET A 28 -2.13 -1.53 -3.09
N PRO A 29 -2.29 -0.70 -2.05
CA PRO A 29 -3.16 0.48 -1.96
C PRO A 29 -2.60 1.69 -2.73
N THR A 30 -3.49 2.65 -3.02
CA THR A 30 -3.19 3.84 -3.82
C THR A 30 -2.93 5.04 -2.91
N VAL A 31 -1.91 5.84 -3.22
CA VAL A 31 -1.72 7.14 -2.57
C VAL A 31 -2.79 8.10 -3.05
N THR A 32 -3.61 8.61 -2.13
CA THR A 32 -4.67 9.59 -2.42
C THR A 32 -4.43 10.96 -1.79
N SER A 33 -3.34 11.10 -1.02
CA SER A 33 -2.86 12.41 -0.61
C SER A 33 -2.14 13.14 -1.75
N ASP A 34 -2.34 14.44 -1.84
CA ASP A 34 -1.59 15.34 -2.71
C ASP A 34 -0.13 15.51 -2.25
N VAL A 35 0.69 16.15 -3.09
CA VAL A 35 2.12 16.39 -2.83
C VAL A 35 2.40 17.22 -1.57
N ASP A 36 1.41 18.00 -1.13
CA ASP A 36 1.49 18.79 0.11
C ASP A 36 0.94 18.03 1.32
N GLY A 37 0.50 16.78 1.15
CA GLY A 37 -0.03 15.92 2.22
C GLY A 37 -1.52 16.13 2.51
N GLN A 38 -2.24 17.00 1.78
CA GLN A 38 -3.69 17.07 1.90
C GLN A 38 -4.34 15.81 1.34
N PHE A 39 -5.42 15.36 1.98
CA PHE A 39 -6.24 14.26 1.48
C PHE A 39 -7.70 14.53 1.79
N ARG A 40 -8.59 13.86 1.04
CA ARG A 40 -10.02 13.86 1.29
C ARG A 40 -10.46 12.49 1.78
N PHE A 41 -11.24 12.46 2.85
CA PHE A 41 -11.90 11.26 3.34
C PHE A 41 -13.36 11.60 3.66
N ALA A 42 -14.29 10.94 2.95
CA ALA A 42 -15.71 11.33 2.95
C ALA A 42 -15.88 12.85 2.70
N ASP A 43 -16.58 13.54 3.59
CA ASP A 43 -16.81 14.99 3.51
C ASP A 43 -15.71 15.82 4.21
N THR A 44 -14.68 15.18 4.76
CA THR A 44 -13.62 15.83 5.52
C THR A 44 -12.34 15.99 4.69
N LEU A 45 -11.73 17.16 4.81
CA LEU A 45 -10.35 17.42 4.36
C LEU A 45 -9.40 17.22 5.53
N GLY A 46 -8.42 16.34 5.36
CA GLY A 46 -7.36 16.07 6.32
C GLY A 46 -5.99 16.41 5.74
N ARG A 47 -4.97 16.33 6.59
CA ARG A 47 -3.57 16.47 6.19
C ARG A 47 -2.72 15.46 6.96
N VAL A 48 -1.84 14.75 6.26
CA VAL A 48 -0.85 13.87 6.90
C VAL A 48 0.37 14.66 7.36
N GLU A 49 1.14 14.07 8.28
CA GLU A 49 2.40 14.68 8.73
C GLU A 49 3.43 14.75 7.58
N PRO A 50 4.38 15.71 7.63
CA PRO A 50 5.42 15.82 6.61
C PRO A 50 6.17 14.50 6.38
N GLY A 51 6.25 14.08 5.12
CA GLY A 51 6.92 12.83 4.72
C GLY A 51 6.04 11.57 4.79
N GLN A 52 4.81 11.67 5.28
CA GLN A 52 3.83 10.59 5.23
C GLN A 52 2.95 10.70 3.99
N ARG A 53 2.26 9.60 3.67
CA ARG A 53 1.28 9.53 2.59
C ARG A 53 -0.02 8.96 3.11
N PHE A 54 -1.14 9.44 2.57
CA PHE A 54 -2.44 8.86 2.83
C PHE A 54 -2.77 7.82 1.76
N PHE A 55 -3.06 6.60 2.18
CA PHE A 55 -3.41 5.47 1.33
C PHE A 55 -4.90 5.14 1.44
N SER A 56 -5.49 4.76 0.30
CA SER A 56 -6.88 4.27 0.18
C SER A 56 -6.92 2.98 -0.65
N ASP A 57 -8.13 2.47 -0.90
CA ASP A 57 -8.41 1.27 -1.72
C ASP A 57 -7.79 0.00 -1.14
N MET A 58 -7.66 -0.05 0.18
CA MET A 58 -7.25 -1.23 0.91
C MET A 58 -8.44 -2.20 0.97
N SER A 59 -8.54 -3.13 0.01
CA SER A 59 -9.50 -4.25 0.09
C SER A 59 -9.10 -5.20 1.22
N LEU A 60 -9.29 -4.76 2.47
CA LEU A 60 -8.66 -5.37 3.64
C LEU A 60 -9.05 -6.84 3.77
N TRP A 61 -10.32 -7.19 3.52
CA TRP A 61 -10.80 -8.58 3.61
C TRP A 61 -10.01 -9.56 2.73
N ASP A 62 -9.56 -9.12 1.54
CA ASP A 62 -8.73 -9.91 0.65
C ASP A 62 -7.24 -9.81 1.01
N THR A 63 -6.78 -8.57 1.23
CA THR A 63 -5.36 -8.22 1.22
C THR A 63 -4.64 -8.42 2.55
N TYR A 64 -5.35 -8.55 3.67
CA TYR A 64 -4.71 -8.71 4.98
C TYR A 64 -3.90 -10.00 5.11
N ARG A 65 -4.28 -11.06 4.36
CA ARG A 65 -3.64 -12.39 4.45
C ARG A 65 -2.36 -12.50 3.63
N THR A 66 -2.14 -11.61 2.66
CA THR A 66 -1.09 -11.78 1.63
C THR A 66 -0.34 -10.49 1.33
N VAL A 67 -1.00 -9.48 0.78
CA VAL A 67 -0.37 -8.24 0.29
C VAL A 67 0.21 -7.39 1.43
N HIS A 68 -0.53 -7.23 2.53
CA HIS A 68 -0.03 -6.45 3.68
C HIS A 68 1.19 -7.10 4.35
N PRO A 69 1.19 -8.42 4.65
CA PRO A 69 2.39 -9.11 5.11
C PRO A 69 3.58 -9.01 4.16
N LEU A 70 3.34 -9.00 2.84
CA LEU A 70 4.41 -8.81 1.85
C LEU A 70 5.04 -7.42 2.00
N TYR A 71 4.23 -6.37 2.19
CA TYR A 71 4.73 -5.01 2.35
C TYR A 71 5.50 -4.78 3.63
N ASP A 72 5.16 -5.46 4.72
CA ASP A 72 5.97 -5.44 5.94
C ASP A 72 7.43 -5.86 5.68
N LEU A 73 7.64 -6.75 4.70
CA LEU A 73 8.97 -7.24 4.33
C LEU A 73 9.69 -6.35 3.32
N ILE A 74 8.98 -5.86 2.29
CA ILE A 74 9.62 -5.26 1.11
C ILE A 74 9.35 -3.76 0.93
N ALA A 75 8.38 -3.20 1.67
CA ALA A 75 7.96 -1.81 1.59
C ALA A 75 7.48 -1.27 2.96
N PRO A 76 8.32 -1.36 4.01
CA PRO A 76 7.90 -1.09 5.39
C PRO A 76 7.38 0.33 5.61
N ASP A 77 7.93 1.34 4.92
CA ASP A 77 7.44 2.73 5.01
C ASP A 77 6.01 2.85 4.47
N SER A 78 5.71 2.21 3.33
CA SER A 78 4.35 2.17 2.77
C SER A 78 3.40 1.36 3.64
N ALA A 79 3.88 0.29 4.29
CA ALA A 79 3.08 -0.48 5.25
C ALA A 79 2.72 0.38 6.47
N ALA A 80 3.68 1.12 7.03
CA ALA A 80 3.47 2.04 8.13
C ALA A 80 2.48 3.17 7.76
N ASP A 81 2.65 3.80 6.59
CA ASP A 81 1.74 4.81 6.07
C ASP A 81 0.32 4.25 5.88
N SER A 82 0.19 3.01 5.42
CA SER A 82 -1.13 2.34 5.25
C SER A 82 -1.84 2.16 6.59
N VAL A 83 -1.12 1.71 7.62
CA VAL A 83 -1.67 1.59 8.99
C VAL A 83 -2.06 2.97 9.55
N ARG A 84 -1.21 3.99 9.38
CA ARG A 84 -1.55 5.37 9.79
C ARG A 84 -2.80 5.88 9.08
N SER A 85 -2.95 5.57 7.79
CA SER A 85 -4.14 5.92 7.02
C SER A 85 -5.40 5.28 7.61
N LEU A 86 -5.34 4.00 8.00
CA LEU A 86 -6.46 3.33 8.69
C LEU A 86 -6.82 3.98 10.02
N LEU A 87 -5.82 4.42 10.81
CA LEU A 87 -6.06 5.15 12.06
C LEU A 87 -6.78 6.48 11.81
N LEU A 88 -6.32 7.25 10.82
CA LEU A 88 -6.96 8.50 10.43
C LEU A 88 -8.39 8.27 9.92
N MET A 89 -8.63 7.22 9.12
CA MET A 89 -9.98 6.84 8.69
C MET A 89 -10.88 6.53 9.88
N ASN A 90 -10.37 5.85 10.91
CA ASN A 90 -11.12 5.55 12.14
C ASN A 90 -11.47 6.83 12.92
N GLU A 91 -10.50 7.73 13.10
CA GLU A 91 -10.69 9.01 13.79
C GLU A 91 -11.71 9.92 13.08
N LEU A 92 -11.63 9.99 11.75
CA LEU A 92 -12.53 10.82 10.94
C LEU A 92 -13.90 10.16 10.70
N GLY A 93 -13.96 8.83 10.73
CA GLY A 93 -15.16 8.03 10.48
C GLY A 93 -16.10 7.88 11.67
N GLY A 94 -15.72 8.40 12.84
CA GLY A 94 -16.61 8.50 14.00
C GLY A 94 -16.35 7.53 15.15
N GLY A 95 -15.20 6.83 15.16
CA GLY A 95 -14.66 6.10 16.33
C GLY A 95 -15.54 5.03 16.95
#